data_AF-X1HQ19-F1
#
_entry.id   AF-X1HQ19-F1
#
_cell.length_a   1.000
_cell.length_b   1.000
_cell.length_c   1.000
_cell.angle_alpha   90.00
_cell.angle_beta   90.00
_cell.angle_gamma   90.00
#
_symmetry.space_group_name_H-M   'P 1'
#
loop_
_entity.id
_entity.type
_entity.pdbx_description
1 polymer ?
#
loop_
_entity_poly.entity_id
_entity_poly.type
_entity_poly.pdbx_seq_one_letter_code
_entity_poly.pdbx_strand_id
1 'polypeptide(L)'
;MAKTLDIPTKRKVLSYRYVAATSQGKLVKGTIKATNEVAAERLLIGQGYRPVNVEVAPSMFSLEEALPRLFRVKPRDVIVFSRQLATLIRSGISLLPALEILQGQVTASRAFKKILGTIADDLRAGSAFSQAISKHPKAFSDIYCRTIAVGEQSGNLETVLNRMADYHEKQGAVARKIGRALTYPLMIMGVAIVVVIILMTVVMPQLLGMFTTMNVDLPLPTRILIWVTDFFTANTVYLLIAGVLLAAVALWLIKQPSGRRLLDRLRLTAPIIGPPTLMGELARFCRTMS
;
A
#
# COMPACT_ATOMS: atom_id res chain seq x y z
N MET A 1 12.81 3.07 -49.50
CA MET A 1 13.46 3.22 -48.18
C MET A 1 12.44 3.79 -47.19
N ALA A 2 11.86 2.96 -46.33
CA ALA A 2 11.19 3.41 -45.11
C ALA A 2 11.19 2.22 -44.14
N LYS A 3 12.23 2.18 -43.30
CA LYS A 3 12.45 1.17 -42.28
C LYS A 3 11.58 1.56 -41.08
N THR A 4 10.41 0.95 -40.94
CA THR A 4 9.59 1.10 -39.73
C THR A 4 10.32 0.44 -38.57
N LEU A 5 10.79 1.28 -37.63
CA LEU A 5 11.33 0.87 -36.34
C LEU A 5 10.26 0.11 -35.57
N ASP A 6 10.47 -1.19 -35.41
CA ASP A 6 9.68 -2.04 -34.52
C ASP A 6 10.13 -1.76 -33.08
N ILE A 7 9.25 -1.13 -32.30
CA ILE A 7 9.48 -0.78 -30.89
C ILE A 7 9.30 -2.08 -30.08
N PRO A 8 10.27 -2.53 -29.27
CA PRO A 8 10.11 -3.77 -28.53
C PRO A 8 9.11 -3.56 -27.37
N THR A 9 7.85 -3.94 -27.60
CA THR A 9 6.83 -4.05 -26.57
C THR A 9 7.30 -5.06 -25.54
N LYS A 10 7.44 -4.64 -24.29
CA LYS A 10 7.89 -5.45 -23.14
C LYS A 10 6.92 -6.65 -22.96
N ARG A 11 7.23 -7.80 -23.59
CA ARG A 11 6.34 -8.98 -23.63
C ARG A 11 6.26 -9.62 -22.25
N LYS A 12 5.04 -9.71 -21.73
CA LYS A 12 4.70 -10.27 -20.41
C LYS A 12 5.02 -11.78 -20.41
N VAL A 13 5.88 -12.23 -19.51
CA VAL A 13 6.22 -13.65 -19.37
C VAL A 13 5.07 -14.37 -18.67
N LEU A 14 4.53 -15.42 -19.30
CA LEU A 14 3.42 -16.24 -18.79
C LEU A 14 3.94 -17.63 -18.41
N SER A 15 3.31 -18.27 -17.43
CA SER A 15 3.62 -19.65 -17.05
C SER A 15 2.70 -20.61 -17.81
N TYR A 16 3.27 -21.55 -18.55
CA TYR A 16 2.57 -22.60 -19.28
C TYR A 16 2.75 -23.92 -18.54
N ARG A 17 1.68 -24.73 -18.43
CA ARG A 17 1.78 -26.09 -17.91
C ARG A 17 1.88 -27.01 -19.12
N TYR A 18 2.93 -27.82 -19.16
CA TYR A 18 3.16 -28.74 -20.26
C TYR A 18 3.05 -30.18 -19.78
N VAL A 19 2.49 -31.02 -20.63
CA VAL A 19 2.66 -32.46 -20.58
C VAL A 19 3.51 -32.82 -21.78
N ALA A 20 4.74 -33.27 -21.53
CA ALA A 20 5.65 -33.65 -22.59
C ALA A 20 6.18 -35.06 -22.38
N ALA A 21 6.39 -35.78 -23.47
CA ALA A 21 6.92 -37.13 -23.45
C ALA A 21 8.46 -37.07 -23.61
N THR A 22 9.17 -37.74 -22.70
CA THR A 22 10.61 -38.01 -22.87
C THR A 22 10.81 -39.01 -24.01
N SER A 23 12.00 -39.06 -24.62
CA SER A 23 12.37 -40.04 -25.67
C SER A 23 12.14 -41.52 -25.29
N GLN A 24 11.95 -41.84 -24.00
CA GLN A 24 11.63 -43.17 -23.48
C GLN A 24 10.12 -43.41 -23.27
N GLY A 25 9.24 -42.55 -23.79
CA GLY A 25 7.77 -42.69 -23.69
C GLY A 25 7.18 -42.34 -22.32
N LYS A 26 7.99 -41.87 -21.37
CA LYS A 26 7.52 -41.46 -20.04
C LYS A 26 6.97 -40.03 -20.08
N LEU A 27 5.73 -39.85 -19.63
CA LEU A 27 5.06 -38.55 -19.56
C LEU A 27 5.57 -37.75 -18.36
N VAL A 28 6.10 -36.56 -18.61
CA VAL A 28 6.58 -35.61 -17.59
C VAL A 28 5.68 -34.37 -17.61
N LYS A 29 5.16 -34.01 -16.43
CA LYS A 29 4.32 -32.83 -16.22
C LYS A 29 5.15 -31.76 -15.55
N GLY A 30 5.19 -30.56 -16.13
CA GLY A 30 5.98 -29.45 -15.61
C GLY A 30 5.34 -28.09 -15.91
N THR A 31 5.93 -27.03 -15.36
CA THR A 31 5.55 -25.65 -15.69
C THR A 31 6.76 -24.92 -16.24
N ILE A 32 6.60 -24.23 -17.36
CA ILE A 32 7.66 -23.46 -18.00
C ILE A 32 7.21 -22.03 -18.21
N LYS A 33 8.10 -21.07 -17.91
CA LYS A 33 7.84 -19.65 -18.15
C LYS A 33 8.26 -19.31 -19.57
N ALA A 34 7.31 -18.86 -20.38
CA ALA A 34 7.57 -18.49 -21.76
C ALA A 34 6.81 -17.21 -22.14
N THR A 35 7.27 -16.55 -23.19
CA THR A 35 6.66 -15.31 -23.68
C THR A 35 5.43 -15.54 -24.55
N ASN A 36 5.33 -16.72 -25.18
CA ASN A 36 4.22 -17.18 -26.02
C ASN A 36 4.19 -18.72 -26.00
N GLU A 37 3.06 -19.34 -26.38
CA GLU A 37 2.89 -20.79 -26.48
C GLU A 37 3.94 -21.44 -27.39
N VAL A 38 4.17 -20.84 -28.57
CA VAL A 38 5.21 -21.25 -29.53
C VAL A 38 6.63 -21.17 -28.92
N ALA A 39 6.86 -20.22 -28.00
CA ALA A 39 8.15 -20.11 -27.32
C ALA A 39 8.29 -21.16 -26.20
N ALA A 40 7.19 -21.56 -25.55
CA ALA A 40 7.17 -22.66 -24.58
C ALA A 40 7.50 -23.99 -25.27
N GLU A 41 6.89 -24.26 -26.42
CA GLU A 41 7.16 -25.48 -27.21
C GLU A 41 8.62 -25.58 -27.65
N ARG A 42 9.19 -24.48 -28.16
CA ARG A 42 10.59 -24.45 -28.58
C ARG A 42 11.56 -24.73 -27.43
N LEU A 43 11.28 -24.22 -26.23
CA LEU A 43 12.08 -24.49 -25.05
C LEU A 43 11.98 -25.96 -24.60
N LEU A 44 10.80 -26.57 -24.73
CA LEU A 44 10.58 -27.98 -24.39
C LEU A 44 11.28 -28.92 -25.37
N ILE A 45 11.20 -28.62 -26.66
CA ILE A 45 11.91 -29.36 -27.71
C ILE A 45 13.43 -29.25 -27.51
N GLY A 46 13.94 -28.05 -27.17
CA GLY A 46 15.35 -27.83 -26.85
C GLY A 46 15.85 -28.60 -25.62
N GLN A 47 14.95 -28.96 -24.70
CA GLN A 47 15.24 -29.81 -23.53
C GLN A 47 15.05 -31.31 -23.81
N GLY A 48 14.77 -31.71 -25.05
CA GLY A 48 14.61 -33.11 -25.45
C GLY A 48 13.23 -33.70 -25.13
N TYR A 49 12.24 -32.87 -24.83
CA TYR A 49 10.86 -33.28 -24.58
C TYR A 49 9.97 -33.02 -25.80
N ARG A 50 9.12 -33.99 -26.16
CA ARG A 50 8.09 -33.80 -27.20
C ARG A 50 6.79 -33.32 -26.56
N PRO A 51 6.31 -32.09 -26.82
CA PRO A 51 5.07 -31.57 -26.22
C PRO A 51 3.86 -32.34 -26.78
N VAL A 52 2.98 -32.82 -25.89
CA VAL A 52 1.73 -33.50 -26.27
C VAL A 52 0.54 -32.54 -26.12
N ASN A 53 0.56 -31.72 -25.08
CA ASN A 53 -0.42 -30.65 -24.87
C ASN A 53 0.24 -29.53 -24.05
N VAL A 54 0.12 -28.29 -24.52
CA VAL A 54 0.63 -27.07 -23.87
C VAL A 54 -0.57 -26.18 -23.57
N GLU A 55 -1.03 -26.21 -22.33
CA GLU A 55 -2.13 -25.33 -21.90
C GLU A 55 -1.56 -24.13 -21.14
N VAL A 56 -2.15 -22.96 -21.39
CA VAL A 56 -1.94 -21.80 -20.52
C VAL A 56 -2.37 -22.23 -19.13
N ALA A 57 -1.43 -22.35 -18.20
CA ALA A 57 -1.80 -22.62 -16.82
C ALA A 57 -2.65 -21.42 -16.38
N PRO A 58 -3.89 -21.59 -15.91
CA PRO A 58 -4.53 -20.51 -15.18
C PRO A 58 -3.54 -20.17 -14.09
N SER A 59 -3.03 -18.93 -14.08
CA SER A 59 -2.05 -18.51 -13.09
C SER A 59 -2.70 -18.78 -11.75
N MET A 60 -2.30 -19.87 -11.08
CA MET A 60 -2.84 -20.18 -9.77
C MET A 60 -2.57 -18.93 -8.97
N PHE A 61 -3.68 -18.30 -8.58
CA PHE A 61 -3.80 -17.03 -7.90
C PHE A 61 -2.62 -16.91 -6.96
N SER A 62 -1.58 -16.15 -7.36
CA SER A 62 -0.39 -16.08 -6.54
C SER A 62 -0.86 -15.47 -5.23
N LEU A 63 -0.67 -16.14 -4.10
CA LEU A 63 -1.05 -15.61 -2.78
C LEU A 63 -0.50 -14.17 -2.59
N GLU A 64 0.58 -13.84 -3.29
CA GLU A 64 1.17 -12.50 -3.44
C GLU A 64 0.26 -11.46 -4.13
N GLU A 65 -0.49 -11.83 -5.17
CA GLU A 65 -1.47 -10.98 -5.86
C GLU A 65 -2.83 -10.94 -5.13
N ALA A 66 -3.20 -12.04 -4.46
CA ALA A 66 -4.40 -12.19 -3.66
C ALA A 66 -4.42 -11.30 -2.41
N LEU A 67 -3.27 -11.21 -1.72
CA LEU A 67 -3.12 -10.53 -0.43
C LEU A 67 -1.99 -9.48 -0.47
N PRO A 68 -2.13 -8.39 -1.26
CA PRO A 68 -1.11 -7.35 -1.35
C PRO A 68 -0.80 -6.65 -0.02
N ARG A 69 -1.72 -6.75 0.97
CA ARG A 69 -1.51 -6.24 2.33
C ARG A 69 -0.60 -7.12 3.19
N LEU A 70 -0.60 -8.45 2.98
CA LEU A 70 0.27 -9.36 3.75
C LEU A 70 1.74 -9.24 3.31
N PHE A 71 1.96 -8.82 2.05
CA PHE A 71 3.28 -8.60 1.46
C PHE A 71 3.70 -7.11 1.46
N ARG A 72 3.03 -6.25 2.24
CA ARG A 72 3.40 -4.83 2.34
C ARG A 72 4.62 -4.67 3.25
N VAL A 73 5.69 -4.07 2.72
CA VAL A 73 6.87 -3.70 3.51
C VAL A 73 6.48 -2.65 4.54
N LYS A 74 6.81 -2.89 5.81
CA LYS A 74 6.56 -1.92 6.87
C LYS A 74 7.64 -0.83 6.81
N PRO A 75 7.29 0.46 6.99
CA PRO A 75 8.30 1.53 7.01
C PRO A 75 9.39 1.32 8.07
N ARG A 76 9.05 0.65 9.18
CA ARG A 76 10.01 0.29 10.23
C ARG A 76 11.12 -0.65 9.73
N ASP A 77 10.78 -1.59 8.86
CA ASP A 77 11.76 -2.56 8.32
C ASP A 77 12.83 -1.83 7.49
N VAL A 78 12.41 -0.85 6.69
CA VAL A 78 13.31 0.00 5.89
C VAL A 78 14.21 0.84 6.79
N ILE A 79 13.67 1.47 7.84
CA ILE A 79 14.47 2.28 8.80
C ILE A 79 15.55 1.43 9.47
N VAL A 80 15.17 0.25 9.99
CA VAL A 80 16.11 -0.65 10.67
C VAL A 80 17.18 -1.14 9.69
N PHE A 81 16.77 -1.55 8.49
CA PHE A 81 17.68 -1.94 7.42
C PHE A 81 18.69 -0.83 7.08
N SER A 82 18.24 0.41 6.88
CA SER A 82 19.13 1.53 6.56
C SER A 82 20.16 1.80 7.67
N ARG A 83 19.75 1.76 8.95
CA ARG A 83 20.67 1.94 10.10
C ARG A 83 21.69 0.81 10.22
N GLN A 84 21.23 -0.42 10.06
CA GLN A 84 22.10 -1.59 10.16
C GLN A 84 23.08 -1.63 8.98
N LEU A 85 22.62 -1.33 7.77
CA LEU A 85 23.47 -1.25 6.59
C LEU A 85 24.53 -0.15 6.73
N ALA A 86 24.15 1.03 7.22
CA ALA A 86 25.10 2.10 7.53
C ALA A 86 26.16 1.65 8.54
N THR A 87 25.75 0.91 9.58
CA THR A 87 26.66 0.39 10.62
C THR A 87 27.64 -0.63 10.05
N LEU A 88 27.19 -1.55 9.21
CA LEU A 88 28.06 -2.55 8.56
C LEU A 88 29.05 -1.87 7.60
N ILE A 89 28.58 -0.91 6.81
CA ILE A 89 29.45 -0.13 5.91
C ILE A 89 30.49 0.67 6.69
N ARG A 90 30.10 1.30 7.81
CA ARG A 90 31.04 2.00 8.71
C ARG A 90 32.15 1.07 9.22
N SER A 91 31.80 -0.19 9.51
CA SER A 91 32.77 -1.20 9.95
C SER A 91 33.68 -1.73 8.83
N GLY A 92 33.62 -1.16 7.62
CA GLY A 92 34.44 -1.57 6.48
C GLY A 92 33.91 -2.79 5.73
N ILE A 93 32.71 -3.28 6.08
CA ILE A 93 32.08 -4.39 5.35
C ILE A 93 31.59 -3.89 4.01
N SER A 94 32.00 -4.56 2.95
CA SER A 94 31.55 -4.28 1.59
C SER A 94 30.02 -4.39 1.47
N LEU A 95 29.42 -3.61 0.57
CA LEU A 95 27.98 -3.46 0.46
C LEU A 95 27.22 -4.78 0.24
N LEU A 96 27.72 -5.64 -0.65
CA LEU A 96 27.08 -6.91 -0.98
C LEU A 96 27.09 -7.88 0.22
N PRO A 97 28.23 -8.19 0.87
CA PRO A 97 28.24 -8.98 2.11
C PRO A 97 27.35 -8.39 3.21
N ALA A 98 27.36 -7.07 3.39
CA ALA A 98 26.50 -6.41 4.36
C ALA A 98 25.02 -6.66 4.07
N LEU A 99 24.61 -6.55 2.81
CA LEU A 99 23.24 -6.81 2.37
C LEU A 99 22.81 -8.26 2.61
N GLU A 100 23.69 -9.24 2.34
CA GLU A 100 23.43 -10.67 2.56
C GLU A 100 23.26 -11.00 4.05
N ILE A 101 24.10 -10.41 4.91
CA ILE A 101 23.96 -10.52 6.37
C ILE A 101 22.58 -10.01 6.81
N LEU A 102 22.19 -8.81 6.36
CA LEU A 102 20.90 -8.22 6.73
C LEU A 102 19.72 -9.03 6.18
N GLN A 103 19.80 -9.53 4.95
CA GLN A 103 18.79 -10.41 4.38
C GLN A 103 18.58 -11.67 5.23
N GLY A 104 19.67 -12.25 5.77
CA GLY A 104 19.63 -13.36 6.70
C GLY A 104 18.91 -13.03 8.02
N GLN A 105 19.12 -11.82 8.53
CA GLN A 105 18.52 -11.34 9.79
C GLN A 105 17.04 -10.95 9.69
N VAL A 106 16.52 -10.66 8.49
CA VAL A 106 15.09 -10.33 8.32
C VAL A 106 14.22 -11.57 8.55
N THR A 107 13.58 -11.64 9.72
CA THR A 107 12.64 -12.72 10.09
C THR A 107 11.18 -12.30 9.98
N ALA A 108 10.86 -11.04 10.30
CA ALA A 108 9.47 -10.59 10.43
C ALA A 108 8.72 -10.35 9.11
N SER A 109 9.45 -10.06 8.02
CA SER A 109 8.84 -9.63 6.75
C SER A 109 9.38 -10.44 5.57
N ARG A 110 8.65 -11.49 5.19
CA ARG A 110 9.01 -12.36 4.06
C ARG A 110 9.08 -11.59 2.74
N ALA A 111 8.20 -10.61 2.55
CA ALA A 111 8.20 -9.73 1.38
C ALA A 111 9.48 -8.89 1.31
N PHE A 112 9.91 -8.31 2.44
CA PHE A 112 11.12 -7.51 2.49
C PHE A 112 12.38 -8.37 2.28
N LYS A 113 12.42 -9.57 2.86
CA LYS A 113 13.52 -10.53 2.62
C LYS A 113 13.67 -10.91 1.14
N LYS A 114 12.56 -11.09 0.41
CA LYS A 114 12.56 -11.35 -1.04
C LYS A 114 13.12 -10.16 -1.81
N ILE A 115 12.72 -8.94 -1.45
CA ILE A 115 13.22 -7.70 -2.05
C ILE A 115 14.73 -7.53 -1.83
N LEU A 116 15.23 -7.79 -0.61
CA LEU A 116 16.66 -7.72 -0.34
C LEU A 116 17.45 -8.76 -1.14
N GLY A 117 16.89 -9.96 -1.33
CA GLY A 117 17.49 -10.99 -2.18
C GLY A 117 17.61 -10.55 -3.64
N THR A 118 16.54 -9.99 -4.22
CA THR A 118 16.60 -9.48 -5.60
C THR A 118 17.58 -8.32 -5.75
N ILE A 119 17.71 -7.47 -4.74
CA ILE A 119 18.74 -6.41 -4.73
C ILE A 119 20.14 -7.01 -4.67
N ALA A 120 20.37 -8.04 -3.84
CA ALA A 120 21.66 -8.71 -3.75
C ALA A 120 22.04 -9.40 -5.08
N ASP A 121 21.08 -10.03 -5.75
CA ASP A 121 21.27 -10.63 -7.07
C ASP A 121 21.67 -9.58 -8.12
N ASP A 122 21.01 -8.41 -8.11
CA ASP A 122 21.33 -7.30 -9.00
C ASP A 122 22.73 -6.72 -8.76
N LEU A 123 23.15 -6.61 -7.49
CA LEU A 123 24.49 -6.19 -7.11
C LEU A 123 25.54 -7.21 -7.56
N ARG A 124 25.28 -8.51 -7.41
CA ARG A 124 26.16 -9.57 -7.93
C ARG A 124 26.30 -9.50 -9.45
N ALA A 125 25.25 -9.10 -10.15
CA ALA A 125 25.28 -8.84 -11.58
C ALA A 125 26.00 -7.53 -11.98
N GLY A 126 26.51 -6.75 -11.02
CA GLY A 126 27.24 -5.51 -11.25
C GLY A 126 26.35 -4.27 -11.39
N SER A 127 25.06 -4.35 -11.07
CA SER A 127 24.20 -3.17 -11.05
C SER A 127 24.55 -2.27 -9.86
N ALA A 128 24.51 -0.95 -10.07
CA ALA A 128 24.63 0.02 -8.99
C ALA A 128 23.51 -0.18 -7.95
N PHE A 129 23.82 0.08 -6.68
CA PHE A 129 22.88 -0.12 -5.58
C PHE A 129 21.65 0.75 -5.68
N SER A 130 21.85 2.02 -6.05
CA SER A 130 20.77 2.95 -6.36
C SER A 130 19.81 2.44 -7.46
N GLN A 131 20.34 1.75 -8.47
CA GLN A 131 19.54 1.16 -9.54
C GLN A 131 18.78 -0.08 -9.07
N ALA A 132 19.42 -0.95 -8.30
CA ALA A 132 18.79 -2.16 -7.76
C ALA A 132 17.59 -1.82 -6.84
N ILE A 133 17.76 -0.87 -5.91
CA ILE A 133 16.66 -0.45 -5.02
C ILE A 133 15.52 0.27 -5.77
N SER A 134 15.81 0.95 -6.89
CA SER A 134 14.81 1.67 -7.70
C SER A 134 13.74 0.76 -8.31
N LYS A 135 14.07 -0.54 -8.51
CA LYS A 135 13.12 -1.56 -8.99
C LYS A 135 12.02 -1.86 -7.97
N HIS A 136 12.14 -1.37 -6.73
CA HIS A 136 11.21 -1.65 -5.62
C HIS A 136 10.57 -0.36 -5.04
N PRO A 137 9.77 0.39 -5.83
CA PRO A 137 9.20 1.68 -5.42
C PRO A 137 8.20 1.59 -4.25
N LYS A 138 7.71 0.38 -3.95
CA LYS A 138 6.82 0.13 -2.79
C LYS A 138 7.58 0.14 -1.46
N ALA A 139 8.88 -0.14 -1.47
CA ALA A 139 9.74 -0.16 -0.29
C ALA A 139 10.62 1.10 -0.21
N PHE A 140 11.20 1.51 -1.35
CA PHE A 140 12.11 2.64 -1.45
C PHE A 140 11.47 3.75 -2.28
N SER A 141 11.32 4.94 -1.70
CA SER A 141 10.79 6.11 -2.40
C SER A 141 11.80 6.66 -3.42
N ASP A 142 11.33 7.41 -4.42
CA ASP A 142 12.22 8.02 -5.43
C ASP A 142 13.30 8.92 -4.79
N ILE A 143 12.93 9.69 -3.75
CA ILE A 143 13.86 10.50 -2.96
C ILE A 143 14.93 9.62 -2.30
N TYR A 144 14.54 8.47 -1.74
CA TYR A 144 15.47 7.53 -1.14
C TYR A 144 16.48 7.03 -2.18
N CYS A 145 16.00 6.57 -3.33
CA CYS A 145 16.85 6.05 -4.41
C CYS A 145 17.84 7.10 -4.93
N ARG A 146 17.38 8.33 -5.17
CA ARG A 146 18.22 9.43 -5.64
C ARG A 146 19.27 9.85 -4.61
N THR A 147 18.90 9.92 -3.33
CA THR A 147 19.87 10.28 -2.28
C THR A 147 20.96 9.21 -2.17
N ILE A 148 20.57 7.94 -2.23
CA ILE A 148 21.52 6.81 -2.25
C ILE A 148 22.44 6.87 -3.48
N ALA A 149 21.93 7.23 -4.66
CA ALA A 149 22.77 7.41 -5.85
C ALA A 149 23.86 8.47 -5.64
N VAL A 150 23.52 9.59 -4.99
CA VAL A 150 24.50 10.63 -4.62
C VAL A 150 25.54 10.08 -3.64
N GLY A 151 25.10 9.33 -2.61
CA GLY A 151 26.00 8.72 -1.64
C GLY A 151 26.91 7.64 -2.22
N GLU A 152 26.41 6.88 -3.20
CA GLU A 152 27.16 5.87 -3.95
C GLU A 152 28.25 6.53 -4.81
N GLN A 153 27.92 7.62 -5.52
CA GLN A 153 28.88 8.39 -6.32
C GLN A 153 29.92 9.13 -5.47
N SER A 154 29.52 9.67 -4.32
CA SER A 154 30.40 10.41 -3.42
C SER A 154 31.18 9.52 -2.46
N GLY A 155 31.00 8.19 -2.51
CA GLY A 155 31.61 7.24 -1.57
C GLY A 155 31.16 7.41 -0.11
N ASN A 156 30.08 8.16 0.15
CA ASN A 156 29.61 8.47 1.50
C ASN A 156 28.25 7.81 1.78
N LEU A 157 28.18 6.51 1.49
CA LEU A 157 26.94 5.73 1.60
C LEU A 157 26.46 5.61 3.07
N GLU A 158 27.39 5.55 4.03
CA GLU A 158 27.06 5.53 5.47
C GLU A 158 26.23 6.74 5.88
N THR A 159 26.74 7.95 5.62
CA THR A 159 26.09 9.20 6.06
C THR A 159 24.71 9.33 5.42
N VAL A 160 24.60 8.98 4.14
CA VAL A 160 23.34 9.04 3.41
C VAL A 160 22.32 8.04 3.96
N LEU A 161 22.73 6.79 4.23
CA LEU A 161 21.84 5.78 4.81
C LEU A 161 21.31 6.20 6.18
N ASN A 162 22.16 6.76 7.05
CA ASN A 162 21.75 7.30 8.34
C ASN A 162 20.77 8.47 8.18
N ARG A 163 21.06 9.41 7.26
CA ARG A 163 20.17 10.55 6.98
C ARG A 163 18.80 10.09 6.46
N MET A 164 18.75 9.04 5.65
CA MET A 164 17.50 8.45 5.17
C MET A 164 16.74 7.69 6.26
N ALA A 165 17.44 6.99 7.14
CA ALA A 165 16.82 6.37 8.32
C ALA A 165 16.14 7.43 9.20
N ASP A 166 16.86 8.51 9.53
CA ASP A 166 16.34 9.62 10.33
C ASP A 166 15.17 10.33 9.65
N TYR A 167 15.24 10.51 8.33
CA TYR A 167 14.14 11.07 7.55
C TYR A 167 12.86 10.22 7.66
N HIS A 168 12.96 8.92 7.44
CA HIS A 168 11.81 8.00 7.55
C HIS A 168 11.30 7.89 8.99
N GLU A 169 12.18 7.94 9.99
CA GLU A 169 11.80 7.93 11.40
C GLU A 169 11.02 9.19 11.79
N LYS A 170 11.49 10.37 11.37
CA LYS A 170 10.79 11.65 11.57
C LYS A 170 9.42 11.65 10.91
N GLN A 171 9.32 11.16 9.67
CA GLN A 171 8.02 11.01 8.99
C GLN A 171 7.07 10.09 9.75
N GLY A 172 7.57 8.94 10.22
CA GLY A 172 6.79 8.00 11.02
C GLY A 172 6.35 8.60 12.36
N ALA A 173 7.20 9.39 13.00
CA ALA A 173 6.89 10.07 14.26
C ALA A 173 5.77 11.11 14.09
N VAL A 174 5.82 11.91 13.02
CA VAL A 174 4.76 12.88 12.69
C VAL A 174 3.44 12.16 12.45
N ALA A 175 3.42 11.11 11.63
CA ALA A 175 2.21 10.32 11.37
C ALA A 175 1.63 9.71 12.65
N ARG A 176 2.48 9.16 13.53
CA ARG A 176 2.06 8.63 14.84
C ARG A 176 1.51 9.72 15.76
N LYS A 177 2.13 10.91 15.77
CA LYS A 177 1.67 12.04 16.58
C LYS A 177 0.28 12.50 16.15
N ILE A 178 0.05 12.61 14.83
CA ILE A 178 -1.27 12.94 14.26
C ILE A 178 -2.29 11.87 14.65
N GLY A 179 -1.96 10.59 14.45
CA GLY A 179 -2.85 9.48 14.80
C GLY A 179 -3.25 9.49 16.29
N ARG A 180 -2.28 9.72 17.19
CA ARG A 180 -2.53 9.84 18.64
C ARG A 180 -3.39 11.06 18.98
N ALA A 181 -3.14 12.21 18.38
CA ALA A 181 -3.92 13.43 18.62
C ALA A 181 -5.40 13.26 18.19
N LEU A 182 -5.66 12.49 17.13
CA LEU A 182 -7.03 12.20 16.66
C LEU A 182 -7.72 11.07 17.43
N THR A 183 -6.98 10.27 18.19
CA THR A 183 -7.56 9.12 18.92
C THR A 183 -8.56 9.59 19.97
N TYR A 184 -8.24 10.63 20.74
CA TYR A 184 -9.11 11.14 21.80
C TYR A 184 -10.42 11.76 21.27
N PRO A 185 -10.39 12.70 20.30
CA PRO A 185 -11.62 13.23 19.70
C PRO A 185 -12.52 12.14 19.11
N LEU A 186 -11.94 11.13 18.47
CA LEU A 186 -12.70 10.04 17.86
C LEU A 186 -13.38 9.15 18.91
N MET A 187 -12.70 8.86 20.02
CA MET A 187 -13.29 8.11 21.14
C MET A 187 -14.47 8.84 21.75
N ILE A 188 -14.33 10.14 22.05
CA ILE A 188 -15.42 10.96 22.59
C ILE A 188 -16.58 11.08 21.61
N MET A 189 -16.29 11.30 20.33
CA MET A 189 -17.33 11.35 19.30
C MET A 189 -18.09 10.02 19.21
N GLY A 190 -17.38 8.88 19.30
CA GLY A 190 -18.01 7.56 19.37
C GLY A 190 -18.93 7.41 20.58
N VAL A 191 -18.47 7.80 21.78
CA VAL A 191 -19.31 7.77 23.00
C VAL A 191 -20.53 8.69 22.85
N ALA A 192 -20.34 9.91 22.34
CA ALA A 192 -21.43 10.86 22.13
C ALA A 192 -22.49 10.32 21.16
N ILE A 193 -22.07 9.68 20.06
CA ILE A 193 -22.99 9.03 19.12
C ILE A 193 -23.79 7.92 19.81
N VAL A 194 -23.14 7.06 20.59
CA VAL A 194 -23.82 6.00 21.33
C VAL A 194 -24.86 6.57 22.30
N VAL A 195 -24.51 7.62 23.06
CA VAL A 195 -25.43 8.29 23.98
C VAL A 195 -26.62 8.87 23.23
N VAL A 196 -26.41 9.57 22.12
CA VAL A 196 -27.49 10.13 21.30
C VAL A 196 -28.41 9.04 20.76
N ILE A 197 -27.87 7.91 20.30
CA ILE A 197 -28.67 6.77 19.83
C ILE A 197 -29.54 6.21 20.97
N ILE A 198 -29.00 6.04 22.17
CA ILE A 198 -29.76 5.54 23.33
C ILE A 198 -30.87 6.53 23.70
N LEU A 199 -30.56 7.83 23.73
CA LEU A 199 -31.55 8.88 24.00
C LEU A 199 -32.70 8.84 22.99
N MET A 200 -32.37 8.68 21.70
CA MET A 200 -33.38 8.66 20.63
C MET A 200 -34.21 7.37 20.61
N THR A 201 -33.62 6.22 20.92
CA THR A 201 -34.31 4.92 20.83
C THR A 201 -35.09 4.54 22.08
N VAL A 202 -34.63 4.95 23.27
CA VAL A 202 -35.25 4.54 24.55
C VAL A 202 -35.95 5.72 25.22
N VAL A 203 -35.24 6.83 25.42
CA VAL A 203 -35.72 7.92 26.29
C VAL A 203 -36.77 8.77 25.58
N MET A 204 -36.50 9.16 24.34
CA MET A 204 -37.37 10.05 23.59
C MET A 204 -38.78 9.46 23.31
N PRO A 205 -38.97 8.20 22.87
CA PRO A 205 -40.32 7.66 22.67
C PRO A 205 -41.12 7.55 23.98
N GLN A 206 -40.48 7.30 25.12
CA GLN A 206 -41.14 7.30 26.42
C GLN A 206 -41.69 8.69 26.76
N LEU A 207 -40.88 9.73 26.56
CA LEU A 207 -41.32 11.12 26.75
C LEU A 207 -42.50 11.48 25.82
N LEU A 208 -42.45 11.09 24.56
CA LEU A 208 -43.54 11.33 23.60
C LEU A 208 -44.83 10.62 23.98
N GLY A 209 -44.75 9.38 24.47
CA GLY A 209 -45.92 8.64 24.98
C GLY A 209 -46.60 9.32 26.18
N MET A 210 -45.87 10.11 26.97
CA MET A 210 -46.46 10.92 28.05
C MET A 210 -47.15 12.18 27.50
N PHE A 211 -46.62 12.80 26.46
CA PHE A 211 -47.27 13.99 25.86
C PHE A 211 -48.57 13.65 25.13
N THR A 212 -48.67 12.48 24.49
CA THR A 212 -49.90 12.06 23.81
C THR A 212 -51.05 11.77 24.78
N THR A 213 -50.76 11.33 26.01
CA THR A 213 -51.78 11.10 27.03
C THR A 213 -52.28 12.37 27.70
N MET A 214 -51.51 13.47 27.67
CA MET A 214 -51.89 14.77 28.23
C MET A 214 -52.76 15.63 27.31
N ASN A 215 -52.97 15.22 26.04
CA ASN A 215 -53.82 15.90 25.05
C ASN A 215 -53.52 17.41 24.89
N VAL A 216 -52.24 17.79 25.07
CA VAL A 216 -51.73 19.15 24.87
C VAL A 216 -51.10 19.23 23.48
N ASP A 217 -51.38 20.31 22.76
CA ASP A 217 -50.79 20.56 21.45
C ASP A 217 -49.26 20.66 21.53
N LEU A 218 -48.57 19.84 20.74
CA LEU A 218 -47.10 19.83 20.75
C LEU A 218 -46.55 21.11 20.12
N PRO A 219 -45.67 21.85 20.83
CA PRO A 219 -44.92 22.97 20.27
C PRO A 219 -44.10 22.57 19.03
N LEU A 220 -43.84 23.55 18.14
CA LEU A 220 -43.06 23.33 16.91
C LEU A 220 -41.69 22.64 17.13
N PRO A 221 -40.88 22.99 18.16
CA PRO A 221 -39.59 22.33 18.39
C PRO A 221 -39.72 20.82 18.64
N THR A 222 -40.75 20.40 19.36
CA THR A 222 -41.02 18.99 19.66
C THR A 222 -41.48 18.23 18.42
N ARG A 223 -42.28 18.86 17.55
CA ARG A 223 -42.71 18.25 16.27
C ARG A 223 -41.54 18.02 15.31
N ILE A 224 -40.60 18.97 15.23
CA ILE A 224 -39.38 18.81 14.43
C ILE A 224 -38.53 17.67 14.99
N LEU A 225 -38.40 17.58 16.32
CA LEU A 225 -37.65 16.52 16.97
C LEU A 225 -38.24 15.13 16.67
N ILE A 226 -39.57 14.98 16.76
CA ILE A 226 -40.27 13.74 16.43
C ILE A 226 -39.99 13.35 14.97
N TRP A 227 -40.10 14.31 14.05
CA TRP A 227 -39.83 14.06 12.64
C TRP A 227 -38.39 13.60 12.38
N VAL A 228 -37.40 14.21 13.04
CA VAL A 228 -35.99 13.77 12.96
C VAL A 228 -35.86 12.34 13.48
N THR A 229 -36.49 12.02 14.60
CA THR A 229 -36.30 10.69 15.18
C THR A 229 -37.03 9.59 14.41
N ASP A 230 -38.25 9.85 13.94
CA ASP A 230 -38.97 8.93 13.05
C ASP A 230 -38.19 8.70 11.75
N PHE A 231 -37.54 9.74 11.22
CA PHE A 231 -36.66 9.59 10.06
C PHE A 231 -35.47 8.65 10.35
N PHE A 232 -34.82 8.79 11.52
CA PHE A 232 -33.68 7.96 11.90
C PHE A 232 -34.07 6.51 12.25
N THR A 233 -35.21 6.29 12.93
CA THR A 233 -35.67 4.95 13.33
C THR A 233 -36.29 4.19 12.16
N ALA A 234 -37.13 4.83 11.33
CA ALA A 234 -37.77 4.19 10.18
C ALA A 234 -36.77 3.86 9.06
N ASN A 235 -35.71 4.67 8.89
CA ASN A 235 -34.73 4.51 7.81
C ASN A 235 -33.37 4.00 8.29
N THR A 236 -33.29 3.36 9.46
CA THR A 236 -32.02 2.87 10.03
C THR A 236 -31.22 2.02 9.03
N VAL A 237 -31.90 1.16 8.27
CA VAL A 237 -31.27 0.32 7.22
C VAL A 237 -30.78 1.16 6.03
N TYR A 238 -31.56 2.13 5.56
CA TYR A 238 -31.14 3.03 4.47
C TYR A 238 -29.99 3.95 4.88
N LEU A 239 -29.93 4.41 6.13
CA LEU A 239 -28.80 5.18 6.68
C LEU A 239 -27.51 4.35 6.76
N LEU A 240 -27.61 3.09 7.16
CA LEU A 240 -26.48 2.15 7.14
C LEU A 240 -25.98 1.91 5.72
N ILE A 241 -26.90 1.65 4.78
CA ILE A 241 -26.57 1.49 3.35
C ILE A 241 -25.95 2.77 2.79
N ALA A 242 -26.52 3.94 3.09
CA ALA A 242 -25.99 5.24 2.66
C ALA A 242 -24.59 5.49 3.23
N GLY A 243 -24.34 5.16 4.49
CA GLY A 243 -23.02 5.25 5.13
C GLY A 243 -21.98 4.32 4.47
N VAL A 244 -22.37 3.09 4.16
CA VAL A 244 -21.53 2.13 3.43
C VAL A 244 -21.28 2.61 1.99
N LEU A 245 -22.28 3.16 1.32
CA LEU A 245 -22.16 3.76 -0.01
C LEU A 245 -21.24 4.98 0.00
N LEU A 246 -21.37 5.86 0.99
CA LEU A 246 -20.49 7.01 1.19
C LEU A 246 -19.04 6.55 1.41
N ALA A 247 -18.82 5.54 2.24
CA ALA A 247 -17.50 4.96 2.45
C ALA A 247 -16.95 4.31 1.17
N ALA A 248 -17.78 3.61 0.40
CA ALA A 248 -17.39 3.01 -0.87
C ALA A 248 -17.04 4.07 -1.93
N VAL A 249 -17.83 5.14 -2.03
CA VAL A 249 -17.59 6.30 -2.91
C VAL A 249 -16.33 7.04 -2.48
N ALA A 250 -16.10 7.24 -1.18
CA ALA A 250 -14.87 7.83 -0.67
C ALA A 250 -13.64 6.98 -1.02
N LEU A 251 -13.71 5.65 -0.83
CA LEU A 251 -12.64 4.73 -1.23
C LEU A 251 -12.42 4.71 -2.74
N TRP A 252 -13.47 4.86 -3.53
CA TRP A 252 -13.40 4.96 -4.99
C TRP A 252 -12.74 6.28 -5.43
N LEU A 253 -13.12 7.40 -4.83
CA LEU A 253 -12.51 8.72 -5.06
C LEU A 253 -11.02 8.75 -4.69
N ILE A 254 -10.60 8.03 -3.64
CA ILE A 254 -9.17 7.93 -3.25
C ILE A 254 -8.36 7.13 -4.28
N LYS A 255 -8.99 6.21 -5.03
CA LYS A 255 -8.33 5.45 -6.10
C LYS A 255 -8.29 6.22 -7.42
N GLN A 256 -9.31 7.02 -7.71
CA GLN A 256 -9.42 7.82 -8.94
C GLN A 256 -8.45 9.03 -8.88
N PRO A 257 -7.62 9.29 -9.91
CA PRO A 257 -6.71 10.45 -9.92
C PRO A 257 -7.42 11.81 -9.88
N SER A 258 -8.63 11.92 -10.45
CA SER A 258 -9.48 13.11 -10.35
C SER A 258 -10.13 13.25 -8.96
N GLY A 259 -10.51 12.13 -8.35
CA GLY A 259 -11.08 12.10 -6.99
C GLY A 259 -10.07 12.52 -5.93
N ARG A 260 -8.79 12.14 -6.07
CA ARG A 260 -7.70 12.64 -5.22
C ARG A 260 -7.58 14.15 -5.25
N ARG A 261 -7.66 14.80 -6.42
CA ARG A 261 -7.59 16.27 -6.53
C ARG A 261 -8.75 16.97 -5.81
N LEU A 262 -9.97 16.42 -5.90
CA LEU A 262 -11.13 16.96 -5.21
C LEU A 262 -10.99 16.80 -3.68
N LEU A 263 -10.58 15.61 -3.24
CA LEU A 263 -10.30 15.32 -1.83
C LEU A 263 -9.18 16.20 -1.27
N ASP A 264 -8.10 16.39 -2.03
CA ASP A 264 -6.99 17.26 -1.64
C ASP A 264 -7.45 18.71 -1.52
N ARG A 265 -8.28 19.21 -2.46
CA ARG A 265 -8.86 20.55 -2.39
C ARG A 265 -9.76 20.71 -1.17
N LEU A 266 -10.70 19.78 -0.96
CA LEU A 266 -11.61 19.77 0.19
C LEU A 266 -10.84 19.71 1.52
N ARG A 267 -9.79 18.88 1.58
CA ARG A 267 -8.95 18.72 2.77
C ARG A 267 -8.12 19.97 3.07
N LEU A 268 -7.64 20.67 2.05
CA LEU A 268 -6.90 21.93 2.19
C LEU A 268 -7.80 23.11 2.56
N THR A 269 -9.07 23.12 2.14
CA THR A 269 -10.06 24.14 2.53
C THR A 269 -10.77 23.84 3.85
N ALA A 270 -10.63 22.63 4.39
CA ALA A 270 -11.27 22.25 5.64
C ALA A 270 -10.67 23.07 6.81
N PRO A 271 -11.48 23.82 7.59
CA PRO A 271 -10.98 24.77 8.58
C PRO A 271 -10.14 24.14 9.69
N ILE A 272 -10.35 22.85 10.00
CA ILE A 272 -9.66 22.12 11.07
C ILE A 272 -8.42 21.37 10.55
N ILE A 273 -8.42 20.91 9.29
CA ILE A 273 -7.39 20.01 8.74
C ILE A 273 -6.45 20.72 7.74
N GLY A 274 -6.92 21.80 7.11
CA GLY A 274 -6.19 22.57 6.09
C GLY A 274 -4.94 23.26 6.62
N PRO A 275 -5.02 24.12 7.66
CA PRO A 275 -3.86 24.88 8.13
C PRO A 275 -2.67 23.99 8.57
N PRO A 276 -2.86 22.89 9.33
CA PRO A 276 -1.75 22.01 9.71
C PRO A 276 -1.11 21.27 8.53
N THR A 277 -1.90 20.88 7.53
CA THR A 277 -1.39 20.15 6.35
C THR A 277 -0.58 21.07 5.45
N LEU A 278 -1.06 22.30 5.22
CA LEU A 278 -0.34 23.33 4.47
C LEU A 278 1.00 23.67 5.12
N MET A 279 1.01 23.91 6.45
CA MET A 279 2.24 24.21 7.19
C MET A 279 3.25 23.06 7.16
N GLY A 280 2.75 21.81 7.17
CA GLY A 280 3.60 20.62 7.04
C GLY A 280 4.29 20.52 5.67
N GLU A 281 3.58 20.81 4.58
CA GLU A 281 4.17 20.79 3.23
C GLU A 281 5.10 21.99 2.98
N LEU A 282 4.78 23.18 3.49
CA LEU A 282 5.69 24.33 3.46
C LEU A 282 7.00 24.04 4.20
N ALA A 283 6.92 23.46 5.40
CA ALA A 283 8.11 23.07 6.15
C ALA A 283 8.94 22.01 5.41
N ARG A 284 8.30 21.06 4.72
CA ARG A 284 8.98 20.07 3.88
C ARG A 284 9.71 20.75 2.72
N PHE A 285 9.05 21.69 2.05
CA PHE A 285 9.62 22.47 0.94
C PHE A 285 10.83 23.29 1.39
N CYS A 286 10.70 24.05 2.48
CA CYS A 286 11.82 24.81 3.05
C CYS A 286 13.01 23.91 3.41
N ARG A 287 12.75 22.72 3.99
CA ARG A 287 13.80 21.77 4.37
C ARG A 287 14.46 21.07 3.18
N THR A 288 13.79 20.99 2.03
CA THR A 288 14.39 20.50 0.79
C THR A 288 15.16 21.57 0.03
N MET A 289 14.91 22.85 0.32
CA MET A 289 15.61 23.98 -0.30
C MET A 289 16.79 24.53 0.53
N SER A 290 16.84 24.29 1.84
CA SER A 290 18.01 24.59 2.70
C SER A 290 19.00 23.43 2.74
#